data_AF-A0A355WEW7-F1
#
_entry.id   AF-A0A355WEW7-F1
#
_cell.length_a   1.000
_cell.length_b   1.000
_cell.length_c   1.000
_cell.angle_alpha   90.00
_cell.angle_beta   90.00
_cell.angle_gamma   90.00
#
_symmetry.space_group_name_H-M   'P 1'
#
loop_
_entity.id
_entity.type
_entity.pdbx_description
1 polymer ?
#
loop_
_entity_poly.entity_id
_entity_poly.type
_entity_poly.pdbx_seq_one_letter_code
_entity_poly.pdbx_strand_id
1 'polypeptide(L)'
;LVDPLVTLGIAGYILWMAFSEIAPVIRILMLGSPPQLDIDAVIEVMEQVPDVQEVHHLHVWQMSKHRASLEAHVVVAEGCWDDVSTIKAALRQQLAIRFAILHTTLEMEKSAETCADAARIGSATP
;
A
#
# COMPACT_ATOMS: atom_id res chain seq x y z
N LEU A 1 -36.73 -0.92 38.14
CA LEU A 1 -35.30 -0.60 38.32
C LEU A 1 -34.37 -1.52 37.52
N VAL A 2 -34.75 -2.77 37.25
CA VAL A 2 -33.96 -3.68 36.40
C VAL A 2 -33.82 -3.16 34.97
N ASP A 3 -34.91 -2.68 34.38
CA ASP A 3 -34.95 -2.26 32.98
C ASP A 3 -33.99 -1.09 32.66
N PRO A 4 -33.96 0.04 33.42
CA PRO A 4 -32.96 1.09 33.21
C PRO A 4 -31.50 0.64 33.37
N LEU A 5 -31.24 -0.31 34.28
CA LEU A 5 -29.88 -0.78 34.57
C LEU A 5 -29.35 -1.68 33.45
N VAL A 6 -30.22 -2.52 32.88
CA VAL A 6 -29.93 -3.31 31.69
C VAL A 6 -29.69 -2.39 30.48
N THR A 7 -30.54 -1.37 30.28
CA THR A 7 -30.35 -0.40 29.18
C THR A 7 -29.01 0.33 29.30
N LEU A 8 -28.63 0.77 30.50
CA LEU A 8 -27.36 1.46 30.72
C LEU A 8 -26.15 0.55 30.47
N GLY A 9 -26.24 -0.72 30.87
CA GLY A 9 -25.21 -1.73 30.59
C GLY A 9 -25.03 -1.97 29.09
N ILE A 10 -26.13 -2.11 28.34
CA ILE A 10 -26.10 -2.26 26.88
C ILE A 10 -25.52 -1.01 26.22
N ALA A 11 -25.94 0.19 26.65
CA ALA A 11 -25.42 1.45 26.11
C ALA A 11 -23.90 1.58 26.32
N GLY A 12 -23.41 1.23 27.52
CA GLY A 12 -21.98 1.21 27.81
C GLY A 12 -21.21 0.22 26.94
N TYR A 13 -21.76 -0.98 26.72
CA TYR A 13 -21.16 -1.99 25.84
C TYR A 13 -21.08 -1.53 24.38
N ILE A 14 -22.16 -0.94 23.85
CA ILE A 14 -22.19 -0.38 22.49
C ILE A 14 -21.16 0.75 22.36
N LEU A 15 -21.07 1.64 23.36
CA LEU A 15 -20.14 2.75 23.35
C LEU A 15 -18.68 2.26 23.34
N TRP A 16 -18.36 1.25 24.16
CA TRP A 16 -17.04 0.63 24.18
C TRP A 16 -16.68 0.02 22.82
N MET A 17 -17.61 -0.71 22.20
CA MET A 17 -17.43 -1.31 20.87
C MET A 17 -17.21 -0.25 19.78
N ALA A 18 -17.97 0.86 19.83
CA ALA A 18 -17.82 1.95 18.88
C ALA A 18 -16.43 2.61 18.99
N PHE A 19 -15.95 2.83 20.22
CA PHE A 19 -14.62 3.41 20.42
C PHE A 19 -13.48 2.49 19.98
N SER A 20 -13.60 1.16 20.14
CA SER A 20 -12.57 0.24 19.65
C SER A 20 -12.45 0.20 18.12
N GLU A 21 -13.55 0.45 17.40
CA GLU A 21 -13.59 0.41 15.94
C GLU A 21 -13.25 1.76 15.26
N ILE A 22 -13.25 2.86 16.01
CA ILE A 22 -12.98 4.20 15.48
C ILE A 22 -11.54 4.36 14.98
N ALA A 23 -10.55 3.83 15.69
CA ALA A 23 -9.15 4.05 15.34
C ALA A 23 -8.75 3.50 13.95
N PRO A 24 -9.14 2.26 13.56
CA PRO A 24 -8.96 1.77 12.20
C PRO A 24 -9.67 2.63 11.14
N VAL A 25 -10.87 3.13 11.43
CA VAL A 25 -11.62 3.98 10.49
C VAL A 25 -10.91 5.30 10.26
N ILE A 26 -10.44 5.95 11.32
CA ILE A 26 -9.65 7.19 11.21
C ILE A 26 -8.41 6.96 10.35
N ARG A 27 -7.69 5.84 10.52
CA ARG A 27 -6.51 5.52 9.70
C ARG A 27 -6.85 5.44 8.21
N ILE A 28 -7.95 4.76 7.87
CA ILE A 28 -8.40 4.64 6.48
C ILE A 28 -8.74 6.03 5.92
N LEU A 29 -9.44 6.87 6.69
CA LEU A 29 -9.79 8.24 6.28
C LEU A 29 -8.57 9.14 6.09
N MET A 30 -7.54 8.93 6.89
CA MET A 30 -6.26 9.65 6.80
C MET A 30 -5.32 9.07 5.73
N LEU A 31 -5.76 8.09 4.94
CA LEU A 31 -4.94 7.40 3.94
C LEU A 31 -3.65 6.82 4.53
N GLY A 32 -3.70 6.37 5.78
CA GLY A 32 -2.56 5.78 6.45
C GLY A 32 -2.10 4.48 5.78
N SER A 33 -0.81 4.18 5.90
CA SER A 33 -0.22 2.93 5.41
C SER A 33 -0.79 1.70 6.16
N PRO A 34 -1.01 0.56 5.48
CA PRO A 34 -1.46 -0.67 6.11
C PRO A 34 -0.43 -1.17 7.13
N PRO A 35 -0.79 -1.37 8.41
CA PRO A 35 0.19 -1.65 9.46
C PRO A 35 0.86 -3.04 9.35
N GLN A 36 0.33 -3.95 8.53
CA GLN A 36 0.90 -5.29 8.31
C GLN A 36 1.77 -5.37 7.05
N LEU A 37 1.88 -4.30 6.27
CA LEU A 37 2.65 -4.32 5.02
C LEU A 37 4.08 -3.83 5.26
N ASP A 38 5.05 -4.67 4.91
CA ASP A 38 6.46 -4.31 4.89
C ASP A 38 6.80 -3.68 3.53
N ILE A 39 7.09 -2.38 3.53
CA ILE A 39 7.38 -1.61 2.32
C ILE A 39 8.67 -2.08 1.66
N ASP A 40 9.70 -2.41 2.44
CA ASP A 40 10.98 -2.85 1.90
C ASP A 40 10.83 -4.21 1.20
N ALA A 41 10.02 -5.11 1.76
CA ALA A 41 9.68 -6.38 1.12
C ALA A 41 8.91 -6.19 -0.20
N VAL A 42 8.03 -5.17 -0.29
CA VAL A 42 7.32 -4.87 -1.54
C VAL A 42 8.29 -4.39 -2.61
N ILE A 43 9.20 -3.47 -2.26
CA ILE A 43 10.24 -2.96 -3.17
C ILE A 43 11.10 -4.12 -3.68
N GLU A 44 11.60 -4.97 -2.78
CA GLU A 44 12.44 -6.12 -3.14
C GLU A 44 11.74 -7.05 -4.13
N VAL A 45 10.46 -7.34 -3.93
CA VAL A 45 9.66 -8.17 -4.85
C VAL A 45 9.47 -7.49 -6.21
N MET A 46 9.27 -6.18 -6.24
CA MET A 46 9.11 -5.45 -7.50
C MET A 46 10.43 -5.38 -8.27
N GLU A 47 11.56 -5.17 -7.60
CA GLU A 47 12.90 -5.16 -8.20
C GLU A 47 13.37 -6.56 -8.65
N GLN A 48 12.76 -7.64 -8.14
CA GLN A 48 12.99 -9.01 -8.63
C GLN A 48 12.30 -9.30 -9.98
N VAL A 49 11.41 -8.43 -10.47
CA VAL A 49 10.79 -8.60 -11.79
C VAL A 49 11.83 -8.30 -12.88
N PRO A 50 11.96 -9.16 -13.90
CA PRO A 50 12.90 -8.92 -15.00
C PRO A 50 12.72 -7.53 -15.62
N ASP A 51 13.84 -6.93 -16.00
CA ASP A 51 13.90 -5.61 -16.66
C ASP A 51 13.48 -4.41 -15.80
N VAL A 52 13.14 -4.63 -14.52
CA VAL A 52 13.03 -3.57 -13.51
C VAL A 52 14.41 -3.28 -12.94
N GLN A 53 14.83 -2.03 -13.04
CA GLN A 53 16.14 -1.58 -12.55
C GLN A 53 16.03 -0.99 -11.14
N GLU A 54 14.97 -0.23 -10.88
CA GLU A 54 14.77 0.44 -9.59
C GLU A 54 13.29 0.76 -9.38
N VAL A 55 12.84 0.73 -8.13
CA VAL A 55 11.52 1.22 -7.72
C VAL A 55 11.68 2.30 -6.66
N HIS A 56 11.08 3.46 -6.90
CA HIS A 56 11.12 4.59 -5.97
C HIS A 56 9.76 5.28 -5.87
N HIS A 57 9.65 6.28 -4.98
CA HIS A 57 8.40 7.00 -4.69
C HIS A 57 7.22 6.07 -4.40
N LEU A 58 7.48 5.00 -3.63
CA LEU A 58 6.47 4.01 -3.31
C LEU A 58 5.56 4.53 -2.19
N HIS A 59 4.31 4.80 -2.53
CA HIS A 59 3.28 5.16 -1.57
C HIS A 59 2.23 4.06 -1.48
N VAL A 60 1.93 3.62 -0.26
CA VAL A 60 0.84 2.68 0.01
C VAL A 60 -0.14 3.29 0.97
N TRP A 61 -1.42 3.16 0.65
CA TRP A 61 -2.49 3.60 1.51
C TRP A 61 -3.56 2.51 1.65
N GLN A 62 -4.18 2.50 2.83
CA GLN A 62 -5.27 1.59 3.12
C GLN A 62 -6.60 2.16 2.58
N MET A 63 -7.26 1.43 1.70
CA MET A 63 -8.57 1.79 1.12
C MET A 63 -9.73 1.20 1.92
N SER A 64 -9.53 0.05 2.55
CA SER A 64 -10.49 -0.55 3.47
C SER A 64 -9.79 -1.50 4.45
N LYS A 65 -10.54 -2.11 5.37
CA LYS A 65 -10.00 -3.10 6.32
C LYS A 65 -9.17 -4.22 5.67
N HIS A 66 -9.44 -4.56 4.41
CA HIS A 66 -8.79 -5.66 3.70
C HIS A 66 -8.21 -5.28 2.33
N ARG A 67 -8.21 -3.98 1.97
CA ARG A 67 -7.73 -3.53 0.67
C ARG A 67 -6.72 -2.41 0.85
N ALA A 68 -5.55 -2.59 0.23
CA ALA A 68 -4.55 -1.56 0.06
C ALA A 68 -4.45 -1.16 -1.42
N SER A 69 -3.94 0.04 -1.65
CA SER A 69 -3.60 0.54 -2.97
C SER A 69 -2.17 1.08 -2.92
N LEU A 70 -1.49 0.99 -4.05
CA LEU A 70 -0.08 1.33 -4.19
C LEU A 70 0.14 2.25 -5.38
N GLU A 71 1.02 3.22 -5.20
CA GLU A 71 1.59 4.04 -6.26
C GLU A 71 3.11 3.95 -6.19
N ALA A 72 3.75 3.83 -7.35
CA ALA A 72 5.21 3.76 -7.41
C ALA A 72 5.71 4.16 -8.80
N HIS A 73 6.95 4.65 -8.82
CA HIS A 73 7.72 4.90 -10.02
C HIS A 73 8.66 3.72 -10.24
N VAL A 74 8.65 3.18 -11.45
CA VAL A 74 9.40 1.98 -11.83
C VAL A 74 10.33 2.33 -12.98
N VAL A 75 11.63 2.27 -12.72
CA VAL A 75 12.66 2.48 -13.73
C VAL A 75 12.88 1.17 -14.48
N VAL A 76 12.72 1.21 -15.80
CA VAL A 76 12.95 0.07 -16.69
C VAL A 76 14.34 0.14 -17.29
N ALA A 77 14.98 -1.02 -17.41
CA ALA A 77 16.30 -1.17 -18.01
C ALA A 77 16.35 -0.61 -19.45
N GLU A 78 17.51 -0.08 -19.83
CA GLU A 78 17.73 0.48 -21.18
C GLU A 78 17.45 -0.57 -22.26
N GLY A 79 16.69 -0.18 -23.28
CA GLY A 79 16.33 -1.06 -24.41
C GLY A 79 15.10 -1.95 -24.19
N CYS A 80 14.59 -2.06 -22.95
CA CYS A 80 13.40 -2.88 -22.63
C CYS A 80 12.09 -2.07 -22.66
N TRP A 81 12.10 -0.84 -23.21
CA TRP A 81 10.92 0.04 -23.22
C TRP A 81 9.76 -0.53 -24.05
N ASP A 82 10.07 -1.30 -25.10
CA ASP A 82 9.05 -1.93 -25.93
C ASP A 82 8.23 -3.00 -25.16
N ASP A 83 8.82 -3.58 -24.11
CA ASP A 83 8.21 -4.62 -23.26
C ASP A 83 7.58 -4.06 -21.96
N VAL A 84 7.50 -2.75 -21.80
CA VAL A 84 6.95 -2.07 -20.60
C VAL A 84 5.55 -2.58 -20.23
N SER A 85 4.71 -2.88 -21.22
CA SER A 85 3.37 -3.41 -20.96
C SER A 85 3.39 -4.79 -20.27
N THR A 86 4.33 -5.64 -20.65
CA THR A 86 4.57 -6.96 -20.07
C THR A 86 5.14 -6.83 -18.66
N ILE A 87 6.14 -5.96 -18.47
CA ILE A 87 6.74 -5.68 -17.16
C ILE A 87 5.67 -5.16 -16.18
N LYS A 88 4.85 -4.21 -16.61
CA LYS A 88 3.74 -3.66 -15.82
C LYS A 88 2.71 -4.72 -15.45
N ALA A 89 2.41 -5.66 -16.34
CA ALA A 89 1.52 -6.77 -16.04
C ALA A 89 2.13 -7.75 -15.01
N ALA A 90 3.42 -8.07 -15.15
CA ALA A 90 4.14 -8.93 -14.21
C ALA A 90 4.21 -8.32 -12.79
N LEU A 91 4.51 -7.02 -12.69
CA LEU A 91 4.49 -6.28 -11.42
C LEU A 91 3.11 -6.33 -10.76
N ARG A 92 2.05 -6.02 -11.52
CA ARG A 92 0.66 -6.11 -11.04
C ARG A 92 0.32 -7.50 -10.52
N GLN A 93 0.76 -8.53 -11.22
CA GLN A 93 0.52 -9.91 -10.82
C GLN A 93 1.26 -10.27 -9.51
N GLN A 94 2.54 -9.89 -9.37
CA GLN A 94 3.29 -10.14 -8.14
C GLN A 94 2.69 -9.41 -6.94
N LEU A 95 2.31 -8.14 -7.12
CA LEU A 95 1.66 -7.33 -6.08
C LEU A 95 0.30 -7.92 -5.65
N ALA A 96 -0.47 -8.45 -6.59
CA ALA A 96 -1.72 -9.13 -6.29
C ALA A 96 -1.53 -10.46 -5.54
N ILE A 97 -0.55 -11.28 -5.95
CA ILE A 97 -0.34 -12.62 -5.38
C ILE A 97 0.31 -12.55 -4.00
N ARG A 98 1.36 -11.73 -3.83
CA ARG A 98 2.16 -11.70 -2.61
C ARG A 98 1.60 -10.77 -1.53
N PHE A 99 0.97 -9.67 -1.94
CA PHE A 99 0.54 -8.62 -1.01
C PHE A 99 -0.96 -8.30 -1.06
N ALA A 100 -1.73 -9.00 -1.90
CA ALA A 100 -3.17 -8.76 -2.11
C ALA A 100 -3.50 -7.31 -2.55
N ILE A 101 -2.55 -6.63 -3.19
CA ILE A 101 -2.73 -5.26 -3.70
C ILE A 101 -3.28 -5.35 -5.13
N LEU A 102 -4.57 -5.06 -5.28
CA LEU A 102 -5.27 -5.13 -6.56
C LEU A 102 -5.35 -3.80 -7.31
N HIS A 103 -5.17 -2.68 -6.61
CA HIS A 103 -5.18 -1.35 -7.20
C HIS A 103 -3.78 -0.75 -7.14
N THR A 104 -3.16 -0.60 -8.31
CA THR A 104 -1.79 -0.13 -8.45
C THR A 104 -1.68 0.90 -9.55
N THR A 105 -1.12 2.06 -9.24
CA THR A 105 -0.70 3.07 -10.21
C THR A 105 0.82 2.96 -10.34
N LEU A 106 1.28 2.48 -11.51
CA LEU A 106 2.70 2.32 -11.79
C LEU A 106 3.07 3.29 -12.91
N GLU A 107 3.88 4.28 -12.56
CA GLU A 107 4.55 5.18 -13.50
C GLU A 107 5.83 4.51 -13.98
N MET A 108 6.02 4.44 -15.29
CA MET A 108 7.15 3.74 -15.90
C MET A 108 8.15 4.79 -16.39
N GLU A 109 9.38 4.73 -15.93
CA GLU A 109 10.46 5.65 -16.27
C GLU A 109 11.56 4.93 -17.05
N LYS A 110 12.26 5.65 -17.92
CA LYS A 110 13.48 5.15 -18.57
C LYS A 110 14.69 5.45 -17.69
N SER A 111 15.70 4.60 -17.70
CA SER A 111 16.95 4.84 -16.96
C SER A 111 17.66 6.18 -17.29
N ALA A 112 17.37 6.78 -18.45
CA ALA A 112 17.94 8.09 -18.84
C ALA A 112 17.11 9.30 -18.35
N GLU A 113 15.90 9.07 -17.83
CA GLU A 113 14.94 10.09 -17.40
C GLU A 113 14.57 9.91 -15.92
N THR A 114 15.42 9.23 -15.12
CA THR A 114 15.19 9.02 -13.69
C THR A 114 15.03 10.36 -12.97
N CYS A 115 13.97 10.48 -12.17
CA CYS A 115 13.71 11.68 -11.38
C CYS A 115 14.91 12.04 -10.49
N ALA A 116 15.29 13.34 -10.46
CA ALA A 116 16.42 13.84 -9.66
C ALA A 116 16.23 13.70 -8.14
N ASP A 117 15.02 13.35 -7.70
CA ASP A 117 14.65 13.12 -6.31
C ASP A 117 14.29 11.63 -6.13
N ALA A 118 15.23 10.71 -6.42
CA ALA A 118 15.06 9.27 -6.21
C ALA A 118 15.08 8.87 -4.72
N ALA A 119 14.50 9.71 -3.85
CA ALA A 119 14.44 9.43 -2.43
C ALA A 119 13.48 8.26 -2.18
N ARG A 120 13.95 7.23 -1.47
CA ARG A 120 13.13 6.11 -0.99
C ARG A 120 12.21 6.60 0.13
N ILE A 121 11.13 7.28 -0.23
CA ILE A 121 10.11 7.73 0.73
C ILE A 121 9.27 6.52 1.14
N GLY A 122 9.40 6.08 2.39
CA GLY A 122 8.67 4.93 2.94
C GLY A 122 9.54 3.90 3.68
N SER A 123 10.87 3.97 3.58
CA SER A 123 11.75 3.18 4.46
C SER A 123 11.68 3.75 5.88
N ALA A 124 11.44 2.89 6.86
CA ALA A 124 11.57 3.24 8.26
C ALA A 124 13.06 3.34 8.61
N THR A 125 13.70 4.46 8.27
CA THR A 125 14.98 4.82 8.89
C THR A 125 14.70 5.52 10.23
N PRO A 126 15.41 5.16 11.32
CA PRO A 126 15.15 5.67 12.67
C PRO A 126 15.33 7.19 12.84
#